data_AF-A0A965ED36-F1
#
_entry.id   AF-A0A965ED36-F1
#
_cell.length_a   1.000
_cell.length_b   1.000
_cell.length_c   1.000
_cell.angle_alpha   90.00
_cell.angle_beta   90.00
_cell.angle_gamma   90.00
#
_symmetry.space_group_name_H-M   'P 1'
#
loop_
_entity.id
_entity.type
_entity.pdbx_description
1 polymer ?
#
loop_
_entity_poly.entity_id
_entity_poly.type
_entity_poly.pdbx_seq_one_letter_code
_entity_poly.pdbx_strand_id
1 'polypeptide(L)'
;PFAVSGIAAPAIVIFVVMSLVYCLARRLSNNAFAPPATVAVISMMCAGPIPLFRALNPYSFSYNFSLIFIFAIIILLLEIDRRYSLIGVVAFGIFVFVAIGSKLSNAAGIAAGLLALVVAALSGRFNFQKVFTFCCVAVSAVTLFWLFAYRASGATSQTNIRVDFGEIFIQKANYSWSSSNSVLILGFISVGIATLYPLTGFLLRSPQTGASRRIVNCFAISGGLSLLVFAVFLADDLESSSYLLCAGLAILIPFSISNLFNGAEIQRPSSPTAVLLAVLVGLVSAYVWRTLYEELDANELSTQTRQSLILVIPMLMSIAFALLALLILRRARFAIVAFAITMISSSAGSFIANAGSFYSAGVASRSGSTEIAEPIIGSNEYRELLSWVKDHSANREIIATNRQCLEVRSNPKECLALWSLTSAITGRQNLVEGLYPPNSESQNKERDRRMSIIIGFVDNPSDENRDALVAYGVKWVIADRAITNTGDWQPFATVRFENPAGSILELNP
;
A
#
# COMPACT_ATOMS: atom_id res chain seq x y z
N PRO A 1 -8.58 -3.52 -23.97
CA PRO A 1 -7.79 -4.26 -22.94
C PRO A 1 -7.32 -3.37 -21.78
N PHE A 2 -6.59 -2.28 -22.05
CA PHE A 2 -5.98 -1.42 -21.02
C PHE A 2 -7.00 -0.61 -20.19
N ALA A 3 -8.09 -0.12 -20.78
CA ALA A 3 -9.17 0.52 -20.01
C ALA A 3 -9.87 -0.45 -19.04
N VAL A 4 -9.99 -1.73 -19.42
CA VAL A 4 -10.59 -2.78 -18.57
C VAL A 4 -9.63 -3.18 -17.44
N SER A 5 -8.33 -3.35 -17.73
CA SER A 5 -7.33 -3.75 -16.73
C SER A 5 -6.85 -2.59 -15.85
N GLY A 6 -6.82 -1.36 -16.36
CA GLY A 6 -6.29 -0.18 -15.66
C GLY A 6 -7.33 0.66 -14.92
N ILE A 7 -8.61 0.62 -15.34
CA ILE A 7 -9.67 1.48 -14.76
C ILE A 7 -10.77 0.63 -14.09
N ALA A 8 -11.34 -0.34 -14.81
CA ALA A 8 -12.44 -1.14 -14.27
C ALA A 8 -11.98 -2.17 -13.23
N ALA A 9 -10.86 -2.85 -13.48
CA ALA A 9 -10.38 -3.90 -12.58
C ALA A 9 -10.05 -3.40 -11.16
N PRO A 10 -9.38 -2.24 -10.94
CA PRO A 10 -9.19 -1.70 -9.59
C PRO A 10 -10.49 -1.42 -8.85
N ALA A 11 -11.49 -0.85 -9.53
CA ALA A 11 -12.79 -0.55 -8.93
C ALA A 11 -13.53 -1.84 -8.53
N ILE A 12 -13.52 -2.85 -9.40
CA ILE A 12 -14.13 -4.16 -9.12
C ILE A 12 -13.42 -4.83 -7.93
N VAL A 13 -12.09 -4.82 -7.89
CA VAL A 13 -11.30 -5.40 -6.79
C VAL A 13 -11.64 -4.72 -5.47
N ILE A 14 -11.66 -3.39 -5.42
CA ILE A 14 -12.01 -2.65 -4.20
C ILE A 14 -13.44 -3.00 -3.78
N PHE A 15 -14.40 -3.02 -4.70
CA PHE A 15 -15.78 -3.38 -4.39
C PHE A 15 -15.90 -4.80 -3.81
N VAL A 16 -15.19 -5.77 -4.38
CA VAL A 16 -15.15 -7.16 -3.88
C VAL A 16 -14.52 -7.22 -2.49
N VAL A 17 -13.40 -6.53 -2.26
CA VAL A 17 -12.76 -6.43 -0.94
C VAL A 17 -13.74 -5.86 0.08
N MET A 18 -14.42 -4.74 -0.23
CA MET A 18 -15.37 -4.13 0.70
C MET A 18 -16.58 -5.02 0.99
N SER A 19 -17.06 -5.75 -0.01
CA SER A 19 -18.14 -6.73 0.16
C SER A 19 -17.73 -7.89 1.08
N LEU A 20 -16.50 -8.39 0.91
CA LEU A 20 -15.94 -9.45 1.78
C LEU A 20 -15.71 -8.95 3.20
N VAL A 21 -15.17 -7.74 3.37
CA VAL A 21 -14.99 -7.09 4.68
C VAL A 21 -16.33 -6.93 5.39
N TYR A 22 -17.36 -6.44 4.68
CA TYR A 22 -18.71 -6.32 5.23
C TYR A 22 -19.25 -7.67 5.68
N CYS A 23 -19.15 -8.71 4.83
CA CYS A 23 -19.58 -10.06 5.14
C CYS A 23 -18.87 -10.63 6.36
N LEU A 24 -17.54 -10.49 6.43
CA LEU A 24 -16.73 -10.91 7.56
C LEU A 24 -17.15 -10.20 8.84
N ALA A 25 -17.22 -8.87 8.82
CA ALA A 25 -17.60 -8.08 9.99
C ALA A 25 -19.02 -8.40 10.47
N ARG A 26 -19.97 -8.67 9.56
CA ARG A 26 -21.33 -9.11 9.90
C ARG A 26 -21.37 -10.50 10.52
N ARG A 27 -20.44 -11.39 10.14
CA ARG A 27 -20.26 -12.70 10.78
C ARG A 27 -19.59 -12.58 12.15
N LEU A 28 -18.76 -11.56 12.37
CA LEU A 28 -18.04 -11.33 13.63
C LEU A 28 -18.88 -10.58 14.68
N SER A 29 -19.72 -9.64 14.27
CA SER A 29 -20.55 -8.84 15.18
C SER A 29 -22.02 -8.82 14.79
N ASN A 30 -22.88 -8.93 15.80
CA ASN A 30 -24.33 -8.77 15.64
C ASN A 30 -24.74 -7.29 15.54
N ASN A 31 -23.85 -6.36 15.91
CA ASN A 31 -24.10 -4.92 15.86
C ASN A 31 -24.22 -4.43 14.41
N ALA A 32 -25.25 -3.64 14.10
CA ALA A 32 -25.49 -3.11 12.76
C ALA A 32 -24.41 -2.10 12.31
N PHE A 33 -23.71 -1.45 13.26
CA PHE A 33 -22.69 -0.44 12.98
C PHE A 33 -21.28 -1.03 12.77
N ALA A 34 -21.02 -2.25 13.23
CA ALA A 34 -19.69 -2.86 13.11
C ALA A 34 -19.28 -3.13 11.64
N PRO A 35 -20.14 -3.69 10.76
CA PRO A 35 -19.80 -3.88 9.35
C PRO A 35 -19.48 -2.59 8.59
N PRO A 36 -20.32 -1.53 8.57
CA PRO A 36 -19.99 -0.30 7.86
C PRO A 36 -18.77 0.40 8.44
N ALA A 37 -18.55 0.36 9.77
CA ALA A 37 -17.33 0.91 10.37
C ALA A 37 -16.07 0.16 9.92
N THR A 38 -16.13 -1.18 9.82
CA THR A 38 -15.00 -1.98 9.37
C THR A 38 -14.70 -1.73 7.89
N VAL A 39 -15.73 -1.65 7.05
CA VAL A 39 -15.58 -1.28 5.64
C VAL A 39 -14.94 0.09 5.50
N ALA A 40 -15.39 1.08 6.29
CA ALA A 40 -14.81 2.42 6.26
C ALA A 40 -13.30 2.38 6.58
N VAL A 41 -12.90 1.73 7.68
CA VAL A 41 -11.48 1.66 8.09
C VAL A 41 -10.62 0.93 7.07
N ILE A 42 -11.07 -0.22 6.54
CA ILE A 42 -10.32 -0.95 5.50
C ILE A 42 -10.30 -0.16 4.18
N SER A 43 -11.39 0.52 3.82
CA SER A 43 -11.42 1.40 2.64
C SER A 43 -10.39 2.50 2.74
N MET A 44 -10.17 3.08 3.94
CA MET A 44 -9.13 4.09 4.14
C MET A 44 -7.71 3.56 3.97
N MET A 45 -7.48 2.28 4.28
CA MET A 45 -6.20 1.62 4.00
C MET A 45 -6.01 1.35 2.50
N CYS A 46 -7.10 1.09 1.77
CA CYS A 46 -7.08 0.80 0.33
C CYS A 46 -7.14 2.05 -0.57
N ALA A 47 -7.71 3.16 -0.08
CA ALA A 47 -7.87 4.40 -0.83
C ALA A 47 -6.59 5.27 -0.77
N GLY A 48 -6.31 6.00 -1.86
CA GLY A 48 -5.18 6.93 -2.00
C GLY A 48 -5.18 8.09 -0.98
N PRO A 49 -4.27 9.07 -1.12
CA PRO A 49 -3.42 9.61 -0.07
C PRO A 49 -4.19 10.42 0.99
N ILE A 50 -4.86 9.73 1.92
CA ILE A 50 -5.23 10.27 3.22
C ILE A 50 -3.93 10.38 4.02
N PRO A 51 -3.56 11.54 4.56
CA PRO A 51 -2.23 11.68 5.13
C PRO A 51 -2.02 10.84 6.43
N LEU A 52 -3.08 10.31 7.06
CA LEU A 52 -2.99 9.31 8.15
C LEU A 52 -2.67 7.87 7.70
N PHE A 53 -3.16 7.44 6.52
CA PHE A 53 -2.97 6.08 5.96
C PHE A 53 -2.11 6.05 4.68
N ARG A 54 -1.70 7.21 4.17
CA ARG A 54 -0.66 7.41 3.14
C ARG A 54 0.66 6.81 3.60
N ALA A 55 0.91 6.89 4.90
CA ALA A 55 2.00 6.23 5.61
C ALA A 55 1.82 4.71 5.70
N LEU A 56 0.77 4.08 5.17
CA LEU A 56 0.60 2.62 5.28
C LEU A 56 0.39 1.98 3.92
N ASN A 57 -0.27 2.66 2.98
CA ASN A 57 -0.66 2.12 1.69
C ASN A 57 0.54 1.75 0.80
N PRO A 58 0.66 0.49 0.35
CA PRO A 58 1.51 0.16 -0.77
C PRO A 58 0.72 0.24 -2.08
N TYR A 59 1.18 1.07 -3.03
CA TYR A 59 0.62 1.15 -4.37
C TYR A 59 0.86 -0.16 -5.15
N SER A 60 0.04 -1.19 -4.91
CA SER A 60 0.14 -2.46 -5.62
C SER A 60 -1.20 -3.12 -5.87
N PHE A 61 -1.53 -3.23 -7.15
CA PHE A 61 -2.70 -3.97 -7.62
C PHE A 61 -2.70 -5.43 -7.16
N SER A 62 -1.52 -6.08 -7.23
CA SER A 62 -1.34 -7.45 -6.74
C SER A 62 -1.62 -7.62 -5.24
N TYR A 63 -1.37 -6.58 -4.43
CA TYR A 63 -1.70 -6.59 -3.02
C TYR A 63 -3.21 -6.54 -2.77
N ASN A 64 -3.92 -5.61 -3.42
CA ASN A 64 -5.38 -5.52 -3.31
C ASN A 64 -6.08 -6.80 -3.79
N PHE A 65 -5.58 -7.42 -4.86
CA PHE A 65 -6.03 -8.75 -5.29
C PHE A 65 -5.80 -9.81 -4.21
N SER A 66 -4.63 -9.79 -3.56
CA SER A 66 -4.30 -10.76 -2.51
C SER A 66 -5.22 -10.65 -1.29
N LEU A 67 -5.72 -9.45 -0.96
CA LEU A 67 -6.66 -9.23 0.13
C LEU A 67 -7.99 -9.97 -0.05
N ILE A 68 -8.47 -10.10 -1.31
CA ILE A 68 -9.67 -10.89 -1.63
C ILE A 68 -9.50 -12.31 -1.07
N PHE A 69 -8.35 -12.94 -1.33
CA PHE A 69 -8.08 -14.31 -0.91
C PHE A 69 -7.81 -14.42 0.58
N ILE A 70 -7.15 -13.44 1.21
CA ILE A 70 -7.00 -13.40 2.67
C ILE A 70 -8.37 -13.38 3.35
N PHE A 71 -9.26 -12.47 2.94
CA PHE A 71 -10.60 -12.39 3.53
C PHE A 71 -11.43 -13.65 3.22
N ALA A 72 -11.30 -14.21 2.02
CA ALA A 72 -11.93 -15.48 1.67
C ALA A 72 -11.45 -16.65 2.54
N ILE A 73 -10.14 -16.74 2.84
CA ILE A 73 -9.57 -17.74 3.77
C ILE A 73 -10.21 -17.58 5.15
N ILE A 74 -10.28 -16.36 5.69
CA ILE A 74 -10.84 -16.12 7.03
C ILE A 74 -12.33 -16.49 7.07
N ILE A 75 -13.11 -16.09 6.06
CA ILE A 75 -14.54 -16.43 5.96
C ILE A 75 -14.74 -17.94 5.81
N LEU A 76 -13.90 -18.60 5.00
CA LEU A 76 -13.94 -20.04 4.81
C LEU A 76 -13.61 -20.78 6.11
N LEU A 77 -12.60 -20.33 6.85
CA LEU A 77 -12.27 -20.88 8.17
C LEU A 77 -13.44 -20.71 9.15
N LEU A 78 -14.18 -19.60 9.10
CA LEU A 78 -15.38 -19.40 9.92
C LEU A 78 -16.48 -20.42 9.60
N GLU A 79 -16.60 -20.81 8.33
CA GLU A 79 -17.56 -21.82 7.90
C GLU A 79 -17.10 -23.23 8.28
N ILE A 80 -15.81 -23.53 8.12
CA ILE A 80 -15.26 -24.85 8.46
C ILE A 80 -15.29 -25.09 9.98
N ASP A 81 -15.13 -24.05 10.80
CA ASP A 81 -15.29 -24.14 12.26
C ASP A 81 -16.72 -24.58 12.64
N ARG A 82 -17.72 -24.26 11.81
CA ARG A 82 -19.12 -24.72 11.98
C ARG A 82 -19.35 -26.11 11.41
N ARG A 83 -18.88 -26.36 10.18
CA ARG A 83 -19.11 -27.61 9.45
C ARG A 83 -17.85 -28.01 8.69
N TYR A 84 -17.16 -29.02 9.21
CA TYR A 84 -16.00 -29.58 8.55
C TYR A 84 -16.40 -30.32 7.28
N SER A 85 -15.79 -29.98 6.15
CA SER A 85 -16.02 -30.64 4.85
C SER A 85 -14.75 -30.70 4.03
N LEU A 86 -14.60 -31.77 3.24
CA LEU A 86 -13.45 -31.95 2.34
C LEU A 86 -13.37 -30.83 1.30
N ILE A 87 -14.52 -30.41 0.74
CA ILE A 87 -14.61 -29.30 -0.22
C ILE A 87 -14.06 -28.02 0.41
N GLY A 88 -14.39 -27.73 1.67
CA GLY A 88 -13.86 -26.57 2.39
C GLY A 88 -12.34 -26.63 2.56
N VAL A 89 -11.79 -27.81 2.86
CA VAL A 89 -10.33 -28.00 2.98
C VAL A 89 -9.62 -27.80 1.63
N VAL A 90 -10.17 -28.34 0.54
CA VAL A 90 -9.61 -28.17 -0.80
C VAL A 90 -9.67 -26.69 -1.22
N ALA A 91 -10.80 -26.02 -1.00
CA ALA A 91 -10.96 -24.59 -1.26
C ALA A 91 -9.94 -23.76 -0.46
N PHE A 92 -9.66 -24.13 0.79
CA PHE A 92 -8.63 -23.48 1.60
C PHE A 92 -7.26 -23.59 0.95
N GLY A 93 -6.87 -24.77 0.45
CA GLY A 93 -5.62 -24.95 -0.29
C GLY A 93 -5.51 -24.10 -1.55
N ILE A 94 -6.58 -24.03 -2.33
CA ILE A 94 -6.63 -23.19 -3.54
C ILE A 94 -6.47 -21.72 -3.16
N PHE A 95 -7.17 -21.24 -2.13
CA PHE A 95 -7.04 -19.85 -1.70
C PHE A 95 -5.65 -19.54 -1.14
N VAL A 96 -5.01 -20.46 -0.41
CA VAL A 96 -3.62 -20.31 0.04
C VAL A 96 -2.67 -20.21 -1.16
N PHE A 97 -2.82 -21.08 -2.15
CA PHE A 97 -2.02 -21.05 -3.38
C PHE A 97 -2.11 -19.69 -4.07
N VAL A 98 -3.33 -19.17 -4.28
CA VAL A 98 -3.54 -17.89 -4.96
C VAL A 98 -3.13 -16.70 -4.09
N ALA A 99 -3.36 -16.75 -2.78
CA ALA A 99 -2.97 -15.67 -1.87
C ALA A 99 -1.45 -15.45 -1.85
N ILE A 100 -0.69 -16.55 -1.80
CA ILE A 100 0.78 -16.54 -1.82
C ILE A 100 1.28 -16.14 -3.22
N GLY A 101 0.66 -16.66 -4.28
CA GLY A 101 1.03 -16.29 -5.64
C GLY A 101 0.71 -14.84 -6.02
N SER A 102 -0.30 -14.25 -5.38
CA SER A 102 -0.59 -12.82 -5.54
C SER A 102 0.43 -11.97 -4.79
N LYS A 103 0.77 -12.33 -3.55
CA LYS A 103 1.80 -11.67 -2.73
C LYS A 103 2.45 -12.63 -1.74
N LEU A 104 3.77 -12.78 -1.85
CA LEU A 104 4.56 -13.65 -0.98
C LEU A 104 4.51 -13.24 0.51
N SER A 105 4.31 -11.95 0.80
CA SER A 105 4.15 -11.43 2.18
C SER A 105 3.06 -12.16 2.97
N ASN A 106 2.04 -12.68 2.29
CA ASN A 106 0.93 -13.41 2.92
C ASN A 106 1.36 -14.78 3.45
N ALA A 107 2.42 -15.37 2.89
CA ALA A 107 2.94 -16.66 3.33
C ALA A 107 3.37 -16.63 4.79
N ALA A 108 4.02 -15.53 5.24
CA ALA A 108 4.45 -15.37 6.62
C ALA A 108 3.26 -15.37 7.59
N GLY A 109 2.20 -14.63 7.27
CA GLY A 109 0.97 -14.58 8.08
C GLY A 109 0.23 -15.91 8.11
N ILE A 110 0.09 -16.58 6.97
CA ILE A 110 -0.56 -17.90 6.88
C ILE A 110 0.24 -18.94 7.68
N ALA A 111 1.56 -18.96 7.54
CA ALA A 111 2.44 -19.87 8.28
C ALA A 111 2.35 -19.66 9.79
N ALA A 112 2.41 -18.40 10.26
CA ALA A 112 2.26 -18.07 11.67
C ALA A 112 0.86 -18.42 12.22
N GLY A 113 -0.17 -18.19 11.41
CA GLY A 113 -1.55 -18.61 11.70
C GLY A 113 -1.67 -20.12 11.91
N LEU A 114 -1.15 -20.91 10.97
CA LEU A 114 -1.17 -22.37 11.04
C LEU A 114 -0.31 -22.91 12.18
N LEU A 115 0.87 -22.33 12.42
CA LEU A 115 1.74 -22.74 13.53
C LEU A 115 1.04 -22.55 14.88
N ALA A 116 0.35 -21.42 15.08
CA ALA A 116 -0.43 -21.20 16.29
C ALA A 116 -1.57 -22.22 16.45
N LEU A 117 -2.22 -22.62 15.36
CA LEU A 117 -3.22 -23.69 15.39
C LEU A 117 -2.60 -25.03 15.79
N VAL A 118 -1.41 -25.37 15.28
CA VAL A 118 -0.68 -26.60 15.65
C VAL A 118 -0.35 -26.58 17.13
N VAL A 119 0.23 -25.49 17.64
CA VAL A 119 0.55 -25.34 19.07
C VAL A 119 -0.70 -25.48 19.94
N ALA A 120 -1.81 -24.86 19.52
CA ALA A 120 -3.08 -24.97 20.24
C ALA A 120 -3.70 -26.38 20.17
N ALA A 121 -3.53 -27.08 19.06
CA ALA A 121 -3.95 -28.48 18.92
C ALA A 121 -3.12 -29.43 19.80
N LEU A 122 -1.79 -29.24 19.85
CA LEU A 122 -0.90 -29.99 20.74
C LEU A 122 -1.22 -29.72 22.22
N SER A 123 -1.71 -28.52 22.54
CA SER A 123 -2.19 -28.15 23.88
C SER A 123 -3.59 -28.72 24.21
N GLY A 124 -4.14 -29.59 23.37
CA GLY A 124 -5.46 -30.19 23.56
C GLY A 124 -6.65 -29.25 23.33
N ARG A 125 -6.42 -28.03 22.82
CA ARG A 125 -7.49 -27.03 22.62
C ARG A 125 -8.28 -27.26 21.33
N PHE A 126 -7.70 -27.96 20.36
CA PHE A 126 -8.28 -28.25 19.05
C PHE A 126 -8.08 -29.70 18.62
N ASN A 127 -8.92 -30.17 17.69
CA ASN A 127 -8.74 -31.49 17.08
C ASN A 127 -7.50 -31.48 16.16
N PHE A 128 -6.48 -32.23 16.57
CA PHE A 128 -5.20 -32.32 15.87
C PHE A 128 -5.33 -32.80 14.42
N GLN A 129 -6.20 -33.77 14.13
CA GLN A 129 -6.38 -34.28 12.76
C GLN A 129 -6.88 -33.19 11.80
N LYS A 130 -7.81 -32.35 12.26
CA LYS A 130 -8.33 -31.23 11.46
C LYS A 130 -7.23 -30.22 11.16
N VAL A 131 -6.47 -29.82 12.19
CA VAL A 131 -5.37 -28.85 12.05
C VAL A 131 -4.26 -29.40 11.16
N PHE A 132 -3.88 -30.66 11.37
CA PHE A 132 -2.89 -31.35 10.55
C PHE A 132 -3.27 -31.36 9.08
N THR A 133 -4.55 -31.64 8.77
CA THR A 133 -5.05 -31.60 7.39
C THR A 133 -4.89 -30.22 6.75
N PHE A 134 -5.22 -29.14 7.47
CA PHE A 134 -4.99 -27.78 6.98
C PHE A 134 -3.51 -27.49 6.71
N CYS A 135 -2.62 -27.93 7.59
CA CYS A 135 -1.18 -27.80 7.40
C CYS A 135 -0.70 -28.56 6.15
N CYS A 136 -1.11 -29.82 5.97
CA CYS A 136 -0.74 -30.61 4.79
C CYS A 136 -1.21 -29.93 3.49
N VAL A 137 -2.44 -29.42 3.46
CA VAL A 137 -2.97 -28.73 2.29
C VAL A 137 -2.26 -27.41 2.02
N ALA A 138 -1.97 -26.61 3.05
CA ALA A 138 -1.22 -25.37 2.89
C ALA A 138 0.23 -25.61 2.43
N VAL A 139 0.91 -26.60 3.01
CA VAL A 139 2.27 -27.00 2.59
C VAL A 139 2.24 -27.46 1.13
N SER A 140 1.27 -28.29 0.75
CA SER A 140 1.11 -28.73 -0.64
C SER A 140 0.89 -27.55 -1.58
N ALA A 141 0.04 -26.59 -1.21
CA ALA A 141 -0.19 -25.37 -1.97
C ALA A 141 1.11 -24.53 -2.15
N VAL A 142 1.89 -24.36 -1.08
CA VAL A 142 3.18 -23.66 -1.13
C VAL A 142 4.18 -24.41 -2.01
N THR A 143 4.28 -25.73 -1.88
CA THR A 143 5.17 -26.55 -2.70
C THR A 143 4.79 -26.49 -4.18
N LEU A 144 3.50 -26.59 -4.50
CA LEU A 144 3.01 -26.44 -5.87
C LEU A 144 3.31 -25.05 -6.42
N PHE A 145 3.09 -24.00 -5.62
CA PHE A 145 3.42 -22.63 -6.03
C PHE A 145 4.92 -22.49 -6.32
N TRP A 146 5.77 -23.01 -5.44
CA TRP A 146 7.21 -22.98 -5.62
C TRP A 146 7.65 -23.71 -6.90
N LEU A 147 7.13 -24.92 -7.13
CA LEU A 147 7.51 -25.76 -8.27
C LEU A 147 7.02 -25.21 -9.61
N PHE A 148 5.77 -24.74 -9.68
CA PHE A 148 5.13 -24.37 -10.95
C PHE A 148 5.16 -22.87 -11.25
N ALA A 149 5.14 -22.01 -10.22
CA ALA A 149 5.04 -20.57 -10.41
C ALA A 149 6.36 -19.85 -10.14
N TYR A 150 7.10 -20.24 -9.09
CA TYR A 150 8.31 -19.52 -8.68
C TYR A 150 9.59 -20.01 -9.38
N ARG A 151 9.79 -21.34 -9.48
CA ARG A 151 10.99 -21.95 -10.11
C ARG A 151 11.01 -21.79 -11.64
N ALA A 152 9.90 -21.42 -12.27
CA ALA A 152 9.79 -21.28 -13.73
C ALA A 152 10.50 -20.04 -14.30
N SER A 153 10.88 -19.08 -13.46
CA SER A 153 11.71 -17.93 -13.85
C SER A 153 13.05 -18.01 -13.11
N GLY A 154 14.17 -17.89 -13.83
CA GLY A 154 15.55 -18.03 -13.32
C GLY A 154 15.99 -16.97 -12.29
N ALA A 155 15.22 -16.82 -11.21
CA ALA A 155 15.48 -15.92 -10.10
C ALA A 155 16.61 -16.47 -9.24
N THR A 156 17.85 -16.22 -9.65
CA THR A 156 19.01 -16.23 -8.76
C THR A 156 19.02 -14.94 -7.97
N SER A 157 18.12 -14.78 -7.00
CA SER A 157 18.18 -13.65 -6.07
C SER A 157 18.90 -14.09 -4.79
N GLN A 158 20.07 -13.52 -4.53
CA GLN A 158 20.62 -13.45 -3.18
C GLN A 158 19.67 -12.59 -2.34
N THR A 159 18.79 -13.22 -1.56
CA THR A 159 17.94 -12.50 -0.61
C THR A 159 18.67 -12.42 0.72
N ASN A 160 19.36 -11.30 0.97
CA ASN A 160 19.76 -10.97 2.32
C ASN A 160 18.53 -10.45 3.06
N ILE A 161 17.90 -11.29 3.87
CA ILE A 161 16.91 -10.83 4.85
C ILE A 161 17.67 -9.95 5.84
N ARG A 162 17.46 -8.63 5.77
CA ARG A 162 18.04 -7.69 6.71
C ARG A 162 17.09 -7.55 7.90
N VAL A 163 17.60 -7.77 9.10
CA VAL A 163 16.87 -7.50 10.34
C VAL A 163 17.30 -6.14 10.84
N ASP A 164 16.35 -5.23 10.97
CA ASP A 164 16.56 -3.88 11.47
C ASP A 164 15.27 -3.41 12.13
N PHE A 165 15.38 -2.60 13.17
CA PHE A 165 14.22 -2.23 13.96
C PHE A 165 13.64 -0.89 13.51
N GLY A 166 12.39 -0.93 13.03
CA GLY A 166 11.59 0.26 12.81
C GLY A 166 11.92 1.04 11.54
N GLU A 167 12.68 0.45 10.61
CA GLU A 167 12.93 0.99 9.27
C GLU A 167 11.61 1.36 8.57
N ILE A 168 10.57 0.52 8.72
CA ILE A 168 9.23 0.77 8.18
C ILE A 168 8.65 2.11 8.67
N PHE A 169 8.92 2.52 9.91
CA PHE A 169 8.36 3.77 10.45
C PHE A 169 9.03 4.99 9.84
N ILE A 170 10.31 4.90 9.50
CA ILE A 170 11.05 5.97 8.82
C ILE A 170 10.60 6.08 7.38
N GLN A 171 10.51 4.94 6.68
CA GLN A 171 10.01 4.88 5.31
C GLN A 171 8.60 5.48 5.23
N LYS A 172 7.70 5.05 6.12
CA LYS A 172 6.30 5.46 6.10
C LYS A 172 6.03 6.86 6.57
N ALA A 173 6.87 7.38 7.44
CA ALA A 173 6.82 8.77 7.81
C ALA A 173 7.63 9.68 6.85
N ASN A 174 8.24 9.09 5.82
CA ASN A 174 9.01 9.76 4.78
C ASN A 174 10.14 10.62 5.37
N TYR A 175 10.85 10.05 6.35
CA TYR A 175 12.03 10.65 6.97
C TYR A 175 13.33 10.04 6.45
N SER A 176 14.42 10.73 6.75
CA SER A 176 15.77 10.18 6.63
C SER A 176 16.31 9.89 8.02
N TRP A 177 17.16 8.88 8.15
CA TRP A 177 17.98 8.69 9.37
C TRP A 177 18.86 9.91 9.70
N SER A 178 19.04 10.84 8.75
CA SER A 178 19.71 12.13 8.96
C SER A 178 18.82 13.25 9.51
N SER A 179 17.53 13.01 9.70
CA SER A 179 16.60 13.98 10.31
C SER A 179 16.93 14.20 11.78
N SER A 180 16.48 15.34 12.35
CA SER A 180 16.70 15.62 13.77
C SER A 180 16.04 14.56 14.66
N ASN A 181 16.71 14.19 15.75
CA ASN A 181 16.25 13.13 16.66
C ASN A 181 14.82 13.38 17.19
N SER A 182 14.44 14.64 17.42
CA SER A 182 13.09 15.00 17.87
C SER A 182 12.01 14.70 16.83
N VAL A 183 12.28 14.97 15.55
CA VAL A 183 11.36 14.65 14.44
C VAL A 183 11.25 13.15 14.25
N LEU A 184 12.38 12.43 14.34
CA LEU A 184 12.39 10.97 14.26
C LEU A 184 11.57 10.31 15.37
N ILE A 185 11.76 10.72 16.62
CA ILE A 185 11.02 10.19 17.77
C ILE A 185 9.53 10.49 17.64
N LEU A 186 9.16 11.75 17.35
CA LEU A 186 7.77 12.14 17.20
C LEU A 186 7.10 11.34 16.08
N GLY A 187 7.78 11.22 14.95
CA GLY A 187 7.35 10.46 13.80
C GLY A 187 7.13 8.97 14.07
N PHE A 188 8.12 8.33 14.69
CA PHE A 188 8.08 6.92 15.08
C PHE A 188 6.90 6.62 16.00
N ILE A 189 6.73 7.44 17.04
CA ILE A 189 5.62 7.35 17.99
C ILE A 189 4.28 7.50 17.24
N SER A 190 4.18 8.49 16.36
CA SER A 190 2.96 8.78 15.62
C SER A 190 2.55 7.64 14.69
N VAL A 191 3.48 7.08 13.91
CA VAL A 191 3.18 5.93 13.03
C VAL A 191 2.90 4.67 13.84
N GLY A 192 3.65 4.45 14.93
CA GLY A 192 3.42 3.33 15.84
C GLY A 192 2.01 3.37 16.43
N ILE A 193 1.56 4.53 16.90
CA ILE A 193 0.20 4.68 17.42
C ILE A 193 -0.84 4.56 16.30
N ALA A 194 -0.63 5.18 15.13
CA ALA A 194 -1.53 5.05 14.00
C ALA A 194 -1.71 3.57 13.57
N THR A 195 -0.64 2.77 13.69
CA THR A 195 -0.66 1.31 13.44
C THR A 195 -1.42 0.54 14.52
N LEU A 196 -1.21 0.87 15.80
CA LEU A 196 -1.82 0.12 16.91
C LEU A 196 -3.26 0.56 17.22
N TYR A 197 -3.65 1.78 16.86
CA TYR A 197 -4.96 2.36 17.15
C TYR A 197 -6.13 1.49 16.65
N PRO A 198 -6.14 0.99 15.40
CA PRO A 198 -7.25 0.17 14.90
C PRO A 198 -7.40 -1.14 15.66
N LEU A 199 -6.41 -1.51 16.48
CA LEU A 199 -6.36 -2.71 17.32
C LEU A 199 -6.87 -2.49 18.75
N THR A 200 -7.24 -1.26 19.11
CA THR A 200 -7.74 -0.90 20.46
C THR A 200 -8.96 -1.70 20.90
N GLY A 201 -9.76 -2.22 19.97
CA GLY A 201 -10.90 -3.07 20.30
C GLY A 201 -10.53 -4.39 20.96
N PHE A 202 -9.28 -4.89 20.80
CA PHE A 202 -8.79 -6.05 21.55
C PHE A 202 -8.71 -5.80 23.06
N LEU A 203 -8.61 -4.54 23.51
CA LEU A 203 -8.65 -4.17 24.94
C LEU A 203 -10.03 -4.39 25.57
N LEU A 204 -11.09 -4.50 24.76
CA LEU A 204 -12.49 -4.61 25.21
C LEU A 204 -13.05 -6.04 25.06
N ARG A 205 -12.18 -7.05 25.02
CA ARG A 205 -12.55 -8.43 24.72
C ARG A 205 -13.69 -8.94 25.62
N SER A 206 -14.86 -9.17 25.02
CA SER A 206 -15.98 -9.81 25.71
C SER A 206 -15.73 -11.33 25.81
N PRO A 207 -15.85 -11.94 27.00
CA PRO A 207 -15.65 -13.38 27.21
C PRO A 207 -16.66 -14.25 26.45
N GLN A 208 -17.83 -13.71 26.06
CA GLN A 208 -18.89 -14.46 25.37
C GLN A 208 -18.60 -14.78 23.90
N THR A 209 -17.66 -14.07 23.26
CA THR A 209 -17.35 -14.27 21.83
C THR A 209 -16.45 -15.48 21.53
N GLY A 210 -15.95 -16.16 22.57
CA GLY A 210 -14.80 -17.06 22.48
C GLY A 210 -15.06 -18.54 22.23
N ALA A 211 -16.30 -19.06 22.34
CA ALA A 211 -16.52 -20.52 22.25
C ALA A 211 -16.69 -21.04 20.80
N SER A 212 -17.41 -20.31 19.96
CA SER A 212 -17.83 -20.78 18.61
C SER A 212 -16.89 -20.38 17.46
N ARG A 213 -15.76 -19.71 17.73
CA ARG A 213 -14.88 -19.13 16.70
C ARG A 213 -13.39 -19.32 17.01
N ARG A 214 -13.05 -20.37 17.75
CA ARG A 214 -11.72 -20.50 18.38
C ARG A 214 -10.61 -20.69 17.36
N ILE A 215 -10.85 -21.48 16.31
CA ILE A 215 -9.86 -21.75 15.26
C ILE A 215 -9.55 -20.46 14.50
N VAL A 216 -10.58 -19.77 14.02
CA VAL A 216 -10.40 -18.53 13.23
C VAL A 216 -9.74 -17.45 14.06
N ASN A 217 -10.18 -17.24 15.31
CA ASN A 217 -9.57 -16.23 16.18
C ASN A 217 -8.09 -16.54 16.42
N CYS A 218 -7.74 -17.81 16.66
CA CYS A 218 -6.35 -18.21 16.84
C CYS A 218 -5.53 -17.91 15.58
N PHE A 219 -6.00 -18.38 14.41
CA PHE A 219 -5.32 -18.21 13.13
C PHE A 219 -5.16 -16.74 12.73
N ALA A 220 -6.24 -15.95 12.77
CA ALA A 220 -6.25 -14.57 12.31
C ALA A 220 -5.48 -13.64 13.25
N ILE A 221 -5.62 -13.81 14.57
CA ILE A 221 -4.92 -12.96 15.54
C ILE A 221 -3.43 -13.27 15.53
N SER A 222 -3.02 -14.55 15.54
CA SER A 222 -1.59 -14.88 15.50
C SER A 222 -0.96 -14.50 14.16
N GLY A 223 -1.60 -14.82 13.04
CA GLY A 223 -1.11 -14.46 11.71
C GLY A 223 -1.00 -12.95 11.52
N GLY A 224 -2.04 -12.20 11.92
CA GLY A 224 -2.05 -10.75 11.85
C GLY A 224 -0.99 -10.09 12.73
N LEU A 225 -0.85 -10.51 13.99
CA LEU A 225 0.17 -9.97 14.89
C LEU A 225 1.59 -10.31 14.44
N SER A 226 1.83 -11.53 13.95
CA SER A 226 3.14 -11.91 13.41
C SER A 226 3.52 -11.07 12.20
N LEU A 227 2.56 -10.73 11.32
CA LEU A 227 2.80 -9.82 10.20
C LEU A 227 3.19 -8.41 10.67
N LEU A 228 2.53 -7.87 11.70
CA LEU A 228 2.92 -6.58 12.29
C LEU A 228 4.33 -6.62 12.90
N VAL A 229 4.66 -7.70 13.61
CA VAL A 229 6.00 -7.90 14.18
C VAL A 229 7.04 -7.96 13.05
N PHE A 230 6.82 -8.80 12.03
CA PHE A 230 7.74 -8.89 10.91
C PHE A 230 7.87 -7.57 10.15
N ALA A 231 6.80 -6.79 10.01
CA ALA A 231 6.88 -5.48 9.40
C ALA A 231 7.81 -4.52 10.16
N VAL A 232 7.88 -4.62 11.49
CA VAL A 232 8.71 -3.75 12.33
C VAL A 232 10.17 -4.22 12.40
N PHE A 233 10.42 -5.53 12.33
CA PHE A 233 11.75 -6.12 12.52
C PHE A 233 12.50 -6.45 11.23
N LEU A 234 11.81 -6.50 10.08
CA LEU A 234 12.45 -6.71 8.80
C LEU A 234 12.76 -5.35 8.19
N ALA A 235 14.04 -5.12 7.89
CA ALA A 235 14.45 -4.06 7.01
C ALA A 235 14.45 -4.57 5.57
N ASP A 236 14.01 -3.69 4.70
CA ASP A 236 13.95 -3.95 3.30
C ASP A 236 14.04 -2.62 2.56
N ASP A 237 14.64 -2.68 1.37
CA ASP A 237 14.59 -1.55 0.47
C ASP A 237 13.18 -1.50 -0.16
N LEU A 238 12.63 -0.31 -0.37
CA LEU A 238 11.40 -0.06 -1.16
C LEU A 238 10.06 -0.40 -0.50
N GLU A 239 9.97 -0.34 0.83
CA GLU A 239 8.72 -0.49 1.57
C GLU A 239 7.96 -1.81 1.35
N SER A 240 8.61 -2.89 0.97
CA SER A 240 8.00 -4.23 0.93
C SER A 240 7.49 -4.70 2.31
N SER A 241 8.12 -4.29 3.41
CA SER A 241 7.61 -4.52 4.78
C SER A 241 6.26 -3.86 5.03
N SER A 242 5.89 -2.85 4.23
CA SER A 242 4.56 -2.23 4.30
C SER A 242 3.43 -3.17 3.85
N TYR A 243 3.72 -4.13 2.97
CA TYR A 243 2.75 -5.18 2.61
C TYR A 243 2.45 -6.08 3.81
N LEU A 244 3.46 -6.40 4.63
CA LEU A 244 3.28 -7.16 5.87
C LEU A 244 2.43 -6.36 6.85
N LEU A 245 2.76 -5.07 7.04
CA LEU A 245 2.04 -4.15 7.90
C LEU A 245 0.55 -4.06 7.52
N CYS A 246 0.26 -3.79 6.26
CA CYS A 246 -1.10 -3.66 5.77
C CYS A 246 -1.86 -4.98 5.80
N ALA A 247 -1.23 -6.12 5.43
CA ALA A 247 -1.88 -7.43 5.53
C ALA A 247 -2.22 -7.76 6.99
N GLY A 248 -1.31 -7.49 7.92
CA GLY A 248 -1.55 -7.67 9.35
C GLY A 248 -2.72 -6.84 9.86
N LEU A 249 -2.75 -5.55 9.54
CA LEU A 249 -3.85 -4.66 9.88
C LEU A 249 -5.17 -5.09 9.24
N ALA A 250 -5.18 -5.45 7.96
CA ALA A 250 -6.37 -5.89 7.24
C ALA A 250 -7.00 -7.13 7.88
N ILE A 251 -6.18 -8.06 8.37
CA ILE A 251 -6.63 -9.25 9.10
C ILE A 251 -7.18 -8.89 10.48
N LEU A 252 -6.52 -8.01 11.23
CA LEU A 252 -6.83 -7.74 12.63
C LEU A 252 -8.00 -6.77 12.84
N ILE A 253 -8.16 -5.77 11.96
CA ILE A 253 -9.16 -4.70 12.07
C ILE A 253 -10.59 -5.24 12.21
N PRO A 254 -11.07 -6.20 11.39
CA PRO A 254 -12.42 -6.76 11.54
C PRO A 254 -12.67 -7.35 12.93
N PHE A 255 -11.68 -8.00 13.53
CA PHE A 255 -11.80 -8.59 14.87
C PHE A 255 -11.76 -7.53 15.96
N SER A 256 -10.85 -6.55 15.83
CA SER A 256 -10.76 -5.43 16.76
C SER A 256 -12.07 -4.63 16.78
N ILE A 257 -12.57 -4.19 15.62
CA ILE A 257 -13.83 -3.42 15.51
C ILE A 257 -15.02 -4.26 16.01
N SER A 258 -15.07 -5.54 15.67
CA SER A 258 -16.09 -6.43 16.23
C SER A 258 -16.04 -6.47 17.76
N ASN A 259 -14.85 -6.57 18.36
CA ASN A 259 -14.70 -6.55 19.82
C ASN A 259 -15.08 -5.19 20.43
N LEU A 260 -14.76 -4.09 19.77
CA LEU A 260 -15.16 -2.74 20.17
C LEU A 260 -16.69 -2.63 20.27
N PHE A 261 -17.40 -3.03 19.22
CA PHE A 261 -18.87 -2.93 19.17
C PHE A 261 -19.61 -4.01 19.96
N ASN A 262 -19.01 -5.18 20.19
CA ASN A 262 -19.58 -6.24 21.03
C ASN A 262 -19.30 -6.00 22.52
N GLY A 263 -18.07 -5.60 22.87
CA GLY A 263 -17.65 -5.29 24.24
C GLY A 263 -18.26 -4.01 24.81
N ALA A 264 -18.78 -3.16 23.92
CA ALA A 264 -19.61 -2.03 24.29
C ALA A 264 -20.98 -2.44 24.86
N GLU A 265 -21.35 -3.74 24.87
CA GLU A 265 -22.60 -4.33 25.40
C GLU A 265 -23.65 -3.28 25.72
N ILE A 266 -24.10 -2.65 24.64
CA ILE A 266 -25.01 -1.51 24.65
C ILE A 266 -26.37 -2.14 24.97
N GLN A 267 -26.61 -2.43 26.25
CA GLN A 267 -27.80 -3.14 26.77
C GLN A 267 -29.13 -2.43 26.45
N ARG A 268 -29.06 -1.25 25.87
CA ARG A 268 -30.02 -0.55 25.01
C ARG A 268 -29.18 0.48 24.27
N PRO A 269 -29.42 0.82 22.99
CA PRO A 269 -28.71 1.90 22.31
C PRO A 269 -28.78 3.14 23.19
N SER A 270 -27.73 3.39 23.98
CA SER A 270 -27.58 4.58 24.80
C SER A 270 -27.26 5.67 23.81
N SER A 271 -28.38 6.17 23.31
CA SER A 271 -28.66 7.11 22.25
C SER A 271 -27.84 6.97 20.96
N PRO A 272 -28.48 6.74 19.78
CA PRO A 272 -27.83 7.02 18.49
C PRO A 272 -27.21 8.43 18.44
N THR A 273 -27.65 9.35 19.30
CA THR A 273 -27.04 10.67 19.45
C THR A 273 -25.59 10.64 19.95
N ALA A 274 -25.16 9.69 20.79
CA ALA A 274 -23.76 9.62 21.23
C ALA A 274 -22.82 9.15 20.12
N VAL A 275 -23.26 8.14 19.35
CA VAL A 275 -22.54 7.69 18.14
C VAL A 275 -22.53 8.79 17.09
N LEU A 276 -23.67 9.44 16.86
CA LEU A 276 -23.78 10.57 15.94
C LEU A 276 -22.88 11.73 16.36
N LEU A 277 -22.84 12.06 17.66
CA LEU A 277 -21.97 13.13 18.17
C LEU A 277 -20.50 12.79 17.97
N ALA A 278 -20.08 11.56 18.26
CA ALA A 278 -18.70 11.12 18.02
C ALA A 278 -18.34 11.17 16.52
N VAL A 279 -19.27 10.77 15.64
CA VAL A 279 -19.10 10.89 14.18
C VAL A 279 -19.00 12.35 13.76
N LEU A 280 -19.89 13.22 14.24
CA LEU A 280 -19.88 14.65 13.95
C LEU A 280 -18.59 15.31 14.42
N VAL A 281 -18.14 15.00 15.63
CA VAL A 281 -16.87 15.49 16.19
C VAL A 281 -15.70 15.05 15.32
N GLY A 282 -15.66 13.80 14.85
CA GLY A 282 -14.60 13.37 13.94
C GLY A 282 -14.69 14.02 12.56
N LEU A 283 -15.88 14.18 11.99
CA LEU A 283 -16.05 14.87 10.69
C LEU A 283 -15.64 16.35 10.78
N VAL A 284 -16.02 17.05 11.87
CA VAL A 284 -15.59 18.43 12.13
C VAL A 284 -14.09 18.48 12.35
N SER A 285 -13.52 17.55 13.13
CA SER A 285 -12.07 17.44 13.32
C SER A 285 -11.35 17.27 11.98
N ALA A 286 -11.89 16.47 11.07
CA ALA A 286 -11.32 16.29 9.75
C ALA A 286 -11.40 17.54 8.87
N TYR A 287 -12.53 18.25 8.90
CA TYR A 287 -12.71 19.49 8.14
C TYR A 287 -11.77 20.59 8.64
N VAL A 288 -11.77 20.84 9.96
CA VAL A 288 -10.89 21.82 10.61
C VAL A 288 -9.42 21.48 10.34
N TRP A 289 -9.08 20.19 10.33
CA TRP A 289 -7.73 19.76 10.01
C TRP A 289 -7.34 20.05 8.57
N ARG A 290 -8.23 19.82 7.60
CA ARG A 290 -7.96 20.16 6.20
C ARG A 290 -7.66 21.65 6.04
N THR A 291 -8.44 22.54 6.65
CA THR A 291 -8.20 23.99 6.55
C THR A 291 -6.89 24.40 7.23
N LEU A 292 -6.59 23.87 8.42
CA LEU A 292 -5.30 24.11 9.09
C LEU A 292 -4.12 23.61 8.25
N TYR A 293 -4.30 22.49 7.55
CA TYR A 293 -3.28 21.94 6.66
C TYR A 293 -3.02 22.83 5.44
N GLU A 294 -4.07 23.32 4.77
CA GLU A 294 -3.96 24.26 3.65
C GLU A 294 -3.27 25.57 4.08
N GLU A 295 -3.53 26.06 5.31
CA GLU A 295 -2.85 27.25 5.86
C GLU A 295 -1.39 26.99 6.27
N LEU A 296 -1.07 25.79 6.79
CA LEU A 296 0.30 25.38 7.10
C LEU A 296 1.15 25.18 5.84
N ASP A 297 0.52 24.89 4.69
CA ASP A 297 1.19 24.76 3.39
C ASP A 297 1.76 26.10 2.88
N ALA A 298 1.19 27.22 3.34
CA ALA A 298 1.66 28.57 3.01
C ALA A 298 2.86 29.02 3.86
N ASN A 299 3.17 28.33 4.96
CA ASN A 299 4.30 28.65 5.84
C ASN A 299 5.45 27.66 5.59
N GLU A 300 6.70 28.14 5.57
CA GLU A 300 7.94 27.38 5.27
C GLU A 300 8.32 26.28 6.29
N LEU A 301 7.37 25.52 6.84
CA LEU A 301 7.68 24.34 7.65
C LEU A 301 8.32 23.25 6.78
N SER A 302 9.31 22.55 7.34
CA SER A 302 9.87 21.38 6.69
C SER A 302 8.79 20.31 6.43
N THR A 303 8.79 19.73 5.24
CA THR A 303 7.83 18.71 4.78
C THR A 303 7.67 17.55 5.77
N GLN A 304 8.74 17.23 6.50
CA GLN A 304 8.81 16.18 7.52
C GLN A 304 8.01 16.52 8.78
N THR A 305 8.16 17.74 9.31
CA THR A 305 7.41 18.19 10.50
C THR A 305 5.91 18.25 10.20
N ARG A 306 5.56 18.66 8.97
CA ARG A 306 4.19 18.67 8.45
C ARG A 306 3.58 17.25 8.46
N GLN A 307 4.31 16.25 7.99
CA GLN A 307 3.85 14.85 7.97
C GLN A 307 3.70 14.24 9.37
N SER A 308 4.55 14.62 10.33
CA SER A 308 4.35 14.22 11.74
C SER A 308 3.06 14.81 12.32
N LEU A 309 2.81 16.10 12.12
CA LEU A 309 1.66 16.80 12.71
C LEU A 309 0.31 16.25 12.20
N ILE A 310 0.26 15.85 10.93
CA ILE A 310 -0.87 15.12 10.33
C ILE A 310 -1.28 13.90 11.14
N LEU A 311 -0.30 13.14 11.65
CA LEU A 311 -0.55 11.90 12.38
C LEU A 311 -0.90 12.19 13.84
N VAL A 312 -0.28 13.20 14.44
CA VAL A 312 -0.42 13.55 15.85
C VAL A 312 -1.77 14.22 16.15
N ILE A 313 -2.27 15.11 15.29
CA ILE A 313 -3.39 15.99 15.65
C ILE A 313 -4.75 15.27 15.75
N PRO A 314 -5.16 14.42 14.79
CA PRO A 314 -6.36 13.59 14.94
C PRO A 314 -6.30 12.71 16.19
N MET A 315 -5.09 12.24 16.53
CA MET A 315 -4.85 11.47 17.73
C MET A 315 -5.06 12.31 19.00
N LEU A 316 -4.48 13.52 19.09
CA LEU A 316 -4.68 14.41 20.22
C LEU A 316 -6.16 14.78 20.41
N MET A 317 -6.88 15.08 19.33
CA MET A 317 -8.31 15.37 19.37
C MET A 317 -9.12 14.19 19.90
N SER A 318 -8.78 12.98 19.46
CA SER A 318 -9.45 11.77 19.91
C SER A 318 -9.12 11.46 21.37
N ILE A 319 -7.87 11.69 21.82
CA ILE A 319 -7.49 11.59 23.24
C ILE A 319 -8.28 12.58 24.06
N ALA A 320 -8.34 13.85 23.64
CA ALA A 320 -9.08 14.89 24.35
C ALA A 320 -10.56 14.51 24.50
N PHE A 321 -11.19 14.01 23.42
CA PHE A 321 -12.57 13.54 23.46
C PHE A 321 -12.74 12.29 24.33
N ALA A 322 -11.79 11.36 24.32
CA ALA A 322 -11.78 10.19 25.18
C ALA A 322 -11.67 10.56 26.66
N LEU A 323 -10.79 11.51 27.00
CA LEU A 323 -10.65 12.05 28.35
C LEU A 323 -11.92 12.77 28.79
N LEU A 324 -12.54 13.57 27.91
CA LEU A 324 -13.82 14.21 28.19
C LEU A 324 -14.93 13.18 28.44
N ALA A 325 -15.01 12.15 27.59
CA ALA A 325 -15.95 11.05 27.78
C ALA A 325 -15.67 10.27 29.07
N LEU A 326 -14.40 10.09 29.45
CA LEU A 326 -14.00 9.50 30.72
C LEU A 326 -14.46 10.35 31.91
N LEU A 327 -14.28 11.67 31.84
CA LEU A 327 -14.65 12.60 32.90
C LEU A 327 -16.17 12.68 33.09
N ILE A 328 -16.93 12.75 32.00
CA ILE A 328 -18.39 12.85 32.03
C ILE A 328 -19.04 11.52 32.40
N LEU A 329 -18.66 10.43 31.71
CA LEU A 329 -19.34 9.14 31.85
C LEU A 329 -18.73 8.26 32.95
N ARG A 330 -17.55 8.64 33.49
CA ARG A 330 -16.78 7.92 34.53
C ARG A 330 -16.56 6.44 34.24
N ARG A 331 -16.53 6.08 32.96
CA ARG A 331 -16.42 4.69 32.50
C ARG A 331 -15.39 4.60 31.39
N ALA A 332 -14.27 3.94 31.70
CA ALA A 332 -13.17 3.72 30.77
C ALA A 332 -13.60 3.08 29.44
N ARG A 333 -14.60 2.20 29.46
CA ARG A 333 -15.13 1.57 28.24
C ARG A 333 -15.73 2.58 27.25
N PHE A 334 -16.46 3.59 27.75
CA PHE A 334 -17.03 4.63 26.90
C PHE A 334 -15.96 5.58 26.37
N ALA A 335 -14.92 5.88 27.16
CA ALA A 335 -13.77 6.64 26.71
C ALA A 335 -13.04 5.94 25.55
N ILE A 336 -12.85 4.61 25.62
CA ILE A 336 -12.23 3.82 24.54
C ILE A 336 -13.11 3.81 23.29
N VAL A 337 -14.43 3.70 23.43
CA VAL A 337 -15.37 3.76 22.29
C VAL A 337 -15.39 5.16 21.66
N ALA A 338 -15.43 6.20 22.48
CA ALA A 338 -15.38 7.60 22.04
C ALA A 338 -14.08 7.90 21.30
N PHE A 339 -12.94 7.45 21.84
CA PHE A 339 -11.64 7.52 21.19
C PHE A 339 -11.67 6.86 19.81
N ALA A 340 -12.10 5.59 19.76
CA ALA A 340 -12.08 4.80 18.55
C ALA A 340 -13.00 5.37 17.46
N ILE A 341 -14.24 5.75 17.81
CA ILE A 341 -15.18 6.32 16.86
C ILE A 341 -14.65 7.66 16.33
N THR A 342 -14.18 8.56 17.20
CA THR A 342 -13.67 9.87 16.80
C THR A 342 -12.52 9.73 15.82
N MET A 343 -11.56 8.84 16.09
CA MET A 343 -10.46 8.53 15.17
C MET A 343 -10.94 7.95 13.84
N ILE A 344 -11.91 7.01 13.85
CA ILE A 344 -12.46 6.43 12.61
C ILE A 344 -13.11 7.54 11.79
N SER A 345 -13.93 8.38 12.40
CA SER A 345 -14.62 9.48 11.73
C SER A 345 -13.70 10.62 11.30
N SER A 346 -12.63 10.91 12.03
CA SER A 346 -11.61 11.90 11.63
C SER A 346 -10.81 11.40 10.42
N SER A 347 -10.46 10.12 10.42
CA SER A 347 -9.82 9.48 9.27
C SER A 347 -10.75 9.44 8.04
N ALA A 348 -12.04 9.08 8.25
CA ALA A 348 -13.07 9.08 7.21
C ALA A 348 -13.33 10.49 6.67
N GLY A 349 -13.48 11.46 7.56
CA GLY A 349 -13.74 12.83 7.22
C GLY A 349 -12.59 13.43 6.42
N SER A 350 -11.33 13.06 6.72
CA SER A 350 -10.17 13.56 5.98
C SER A 350 -10.17 13.07 4.53
N PHE A 351 -10.62 11.82 4.31
CA PHE A 351 -10.85 11.29 2.97
C PHE A 351 -11.91 12.09 2.21
N ILE A 352 -13.07 12.33 2.82
CA ILE A 352 -14.16 13.08 2.20
C ILE A 352 -13.73 14.52 1.93
N ALA A 353 -13.03 15.14 2.87
CA ALA A 353 -12.51 16.49 2.74
C ALA A 353 -11.52 16.60 1.57
N ASN A 354 -10.68 15.60 1.33
CA ASN A 354 -9.73 15.62 0.21
C ASN A 354 -10.28 15.03 -1.10
N ALA A 355 -11.52 14.52 -1.12
CA ALA A 355 -12.14 13.92 -2.31
C ALA A 355 -12.20 14.88 -3.50
N GLY A 356 -12.38 16.18 -3.27
CA GLY A 356 -12.35 17.20 -4.33
C GLY A 356 -10.98 17.34 -4.99
N SER A 357 -9.89 17.32 -4.20
CA SER A 357 -8.51 17.31 -4.71
C SER A 357 -8.19 16.00 -5.45
N PHE A 358 -8.74 14.87 -5.00
CA PHE A 358 -8.62 13.60 -5.71
C PHE A 358 -9.36 13.57 -7.02
N TYR A 359 -10.58 14.11 -7.03
CA TYR A 359 -11.35 14.24 -8.24
C TYR A 359 -10.66 15.19 -9.21
N SER A 360 -10.14 16.33 -8.75
CA SER A 360 -9.42 17.27 -9.62
C SER A 360 -8.10 16.70 -10.14
N ALA A 361 -7.32 15.98 -9.33
CA ALA A 361 -6.12 15.27 -9.80
C ALA A 361 -6.46 14.12 -10.76
N GLY A 362 -7.54 13.38 -10.48
CA GLY A 362 -8.07 12.30 -11.32
C GLY A 362 -8.73 12.78 -12.62
N VAL A 363 -9.24 14.02 -12.64
CA VAL A 363 -9.82 14.67 -13.81
C VAL A 363 -8.72 15.37 -14.61
N ALA A 364 -7.77 16.07 -13.97
CA ALA A 364 -6.61 16.66 -14.63
C ALA A 364 -5.74 15.61 -15.34
N SER A 365 -5.65 14.40 -14.76
CA SER A 365 -5.04 13.23 -15.44
C SER A 365 -5.88 12.63 -16.57
N ARG A 366 -7.14 13.05 -16.74
CA ARG A 366 -8.07 12.61 -17.78
C ARG A 366 -8.43 13.69 -18.79
N SER A 367 -8.20 14.97 -18.50
CA SER A 367 -8.79 16.09 -19.22
C SER A 367 -7.82 16.95 -20.00
N GLY A 368 -6.53 16.60 -20.10
CA GLY A 368 -5.55 17.32 -20.92
C GLY A 368 -5.49 18.83 -20.66
N SER A 369 -4.49 19.27 -19.87
CA SER A 369 -4.03 20.66 -19.60
C SER A 369 -4.33 21.20 -18.19
N THR A 370 -3.48 22.04 -17.56
CA THR A 370 -2.44 22.93 -18.13
C THR A 370 -1.04 22.95 -17.47
N GLU A 371 -0.72 22.24 -16.37
CA GLU A 371 0.62 22.44 -15.72
C GLU A 371 1.26 21.22 -15.04
N ILE A 372 0.65 20.03 -15.12
CA ILE A 372 1.27 18.78 -14.69
C ILE A 372 1.15 17.85 -15.88
N ALA A 373 2.27 17.50 -16.51
CA ALA A 373 2.23 16.61 -17.66
C ALA A 373 1.44 15.35 -17.35
N GLU A 374 0.61 14.93 -18.31
CA GLU A 374 -0.29 13.81 -18.13
C GLU A 374 0.47 12.59 -17.59
N PRO A 375 -0.10 11.83 -16.64
CA PRO A 375 0.50 10.57 -16.26
C PRO A 375 0.60 9.68 -17.50
N ILE A 376 1.75 9.00 -17.67
CA ILE A 376 1.97 8.06 -18.79
C ILE A 376 0.81 7.06 -18.90
N ILE A 377 0.21 6.67 -17.78
CA ILE A 377 -0.96 5.79 -17.73
C ILE A 377 -2.21 6.55 -18.17
N GLY A 378 -2.72 6.20 -19.35
CA GLY A 378 -3.99 6.70 -19.87
C GLY A 378 -3.87 7.86 -20.84
N SER A 379 -2.68 8.46 -20.98
CA SER A 379 -2.38 9.48 -21.99
C SER A 379 -2.28 8.87 -23.39
N ASN A 380 -2.94 9.48 -24.36
CA ASN A 380 -2.86 9.04 -25.75
C ASN A 380 -1.53 9.46 -26.39
N GLU A 381 -1.01 10.62 -25.98
CA GLU A 381 0.20 11.24 -26.45
C GLU A 381 1.42 10.42 -26.03
N TYR A 382 1.53 10.02 -24.75
CA TYR A 382 2.58 9.09 -24.33
C TYR A 382 2.43 7.73 -24.99
N ARG A 383 1.20 7.24 -25.20
CA ARG A 383 0.98 5.96 -25.86
C ARG A 383 1.45 5.99 -27.32
N GLU A 384 1.16 7.06 -28.03
CA GLU A 384 1.61 7.27 -29.41
C GLU A 384 3.15 7.38 -29.45
N LEU A 385 3.74 8.23 -28.61
CA LEU A 385 5.19 8.42 -28.49
C LEU A 385 5.93 7.10 -28.26
N LEU A 386 5.48 6.30 -27.31
CA LEU A 386 6.11 5.03 -26.94
C LEU A 386 5.79 3.90 -27.93
N SER A 387 4.62 3.92 -28.56
CA SER A 387 4.28 2.95 -29.63
C SER A 387 5.09 3.22 -30.90
N TRP A 388 5.37 4.50 -31.21
CA TRP A 388 6.23 4.85 -32.33
C TRP A 388 7.61 4.19 -32.18
N VAL A 389 8.23 4.28 -31.00
CA VAL A 389 9.51 3.61 -30.72
C VAL A 389 9.40 2.10 -30.92
N LYS A 390 8.32 1.48 -30.42
CA LYS A 390 8.10 0.04 -30.59
C LYS A 390 8.06 -0.39 -32.07
N ASP A 391 7.49 0.44 -32.92
CA ASP A 391 7.28 0.12 -34.34
C ASP A 391 8.50 0.45 -35.20
N HIS A 392 9.41 1.33 -34.72
CA HIS A 392 10.54 1.86 -35.49
C HIS A 392 11.93 1.51 -34.92
N SER A 393 12.00 0.79 -33.80
CA SER A 393 13.26 0.29 -33.21
C SER A 393 13.36 -1.23 -33.31
N ALA A 394 14.57 -1.78 -33.26
CA ALA A 394 14.76 -3.24 -33.21
C ALA A 394 14.58 -3.77 -31.78
N ASN A 395 14.09 -5.01 -31.62
CA ASN A 395 13.76 -5.60 -30.31
C ASN A 395 14.91 -5.64 -29.29
N ARG A 396 16.18 -5.55 -29.73
CA ARG A 396 17.37 -5.57 -28.87
C ARG A 396 17.98 -4.19 -28.63
N GLU A 397 17.41 -3.14 -29.21
CA GLU A 397 17.93 -1.78 -29.01
C GLU A 397 17.63 -1.31 -27.59
N ILE A 398 18.60 -0.60 -27.02
CA ILE A 398 18.48 0.04 -25.71
C ILE A 398 17.98 1.47 -25.93
N ILE A 399 16.96 1.82 -25.16
CA ILE A 399 16.37 3.15 -25.15
C ILE A 399 16.74 3.88 -23.86
N ALA A 400 16.75 5.21 -23.87
CA ALA A 400 16.91 6.02 -22.66
C ALA A 400 15.77 7.02 -22.53
N THR A 401 15.42 7.43 -21.31
CA THR A 401 14.40 8.46 -21.08
C THR A 401 14.73 9.31 -19.86
N ASN A 402 14.46 10.61 -19.92
CA ASN A 402 14.52 11.51 -18.75
C ASN A 402 13.30 11.33 -17.82
N ARG A 403 12.25 10.60 -18.25
CA ARG A 403 11.06 10.31 -17.42
C ARG A 403 11.24 9.05 -16.60
N GLN A 404 11.50 9.24 -15.32
CA GLN A 404 11.85 8.16 -14.38
C GLN A 404 10.75 7.87 -13.37
N CYS A 405 9.72 8.72 -13.36
CA CYS A 405 8.69 8.77 -12.35
C CYS A 405 7.33 8.80 -13.03
N LEU A 406 6.29 8.25 -12.38
CA LEU A 406 4.93 8.34 -12.91
C LEU A 406 4.46 9.81 -12.99
N GLU A 407 4.77 10.59 -11.96
CA GLU A 407 4.52 12.04 -11.86
C GLU A 407 5.78 12.81 -12.25
N VAL A 408 5.61 14.03 -12.76
CA VAL A 408 6.75 14.95 -12.96
C VAL A 408 7.32 15.32 -11.61
N ARG A 409 8.61 15.05 -11.37
CA ARG A 409 9.33 15.48 -10.17
C ARG A 409 10.68 16.07 -10.56
N SER A 410 11.07 17.13 -9.86
CA SER A 410 12.36 17.79 -10.01
C SER A 410 13.52 16.92 -9.51
N ASN A 411 13.28 16.02 -8.55
CA ASN A 411 14.27 15.10 -8.02
C ASN A 411 13.87 13.63 -8.26
N PRO A 412 14.57 12.91 -9.17
CA PRO A 412 14.29 11.50 -9.45
C PRO A 412 14.45 10.57 -8.24
N LYS A 413 15.23 10.98 -7.21
CA LYS A 413 15.43 10.19 -5.97
C LYS A 413 14.20 10.18 -5.07
N GLU A 414 13.26 11.09 -5.29
CA GLU A 414 12.00 11.19 -4.53
C GLU A 414 10.88 10.33 -5.15
N CYS A 415 11.22 9.53 -6.17
CA CYS A 415 10.26 8.71 -6.88
C CYS A 415 10.25 7.27 -6.38
N LEU A 416 9.05 6.71 -6.21
CA LEU A 416 8.86 5.28 -6.12
C LEU A 416 9.17 4.66 -7.50
N ALA A 417 10.41 4.20 -7.68
CA ALA A 417 10.95 3.60 -8.90
C ALA A 417 10.35 2.22 -9.25
N LEU A 418 9.08 2.00 -8.92
CA LEU A 418 8.31 0.77 -9.10
C LEU A 418 7.60 0.68 -10.47
N TRP A 419 7.74 1.70 -11.32
CA TRP A 419 6.98 1.80 -12.57
C TRP A 419 7.91 1.78 -13.79
N SER A 420 7.92 0.64 -14.48
CA SER A 420 8.66 0.45 -15.74
C SER A 420 7.72 0.56 -16.95
N LEU A 421 7.08 1.72 -17.11
CA LEU A 421 6.05 1.94 -18.14
C LEU A 421 6.62 2.13 -19.54
N THR A 422 7.76 2.79 -19.65
CA THR A 422 8.45 3.04 -20.93
C THR A 422 8.87 1.70 -21.53
N SER A 423 9.56 0.83 -20.79
CA SER A 423 9.87 -0.52 -21.27
C SER A 423 8.64 -1.39 -21.49
N ALA A 424 7.60 -1.28 -20.64
CA ALA A 424 6.37 -2.06 -20.82
C ALA A 424 5.60 -1.70 -22.11
N ILE A 425 5.55 -0.43 -22.49
CA ILE A 425 4.83 0.02 -23.69
C ILE A 425 5.68 -0.17 -24.94
N THR A 426 6.96 0.22 -24.89
CA THR A 426 7.89 0.10 -26.03
C THR A 426 8.28 -1.35 -26.32
N GLY A 427 8.28 -2.22 -25.30
CA GLY A 427 8.84 -3.56 -25.39
C GLY A 427 10.36 -3.55 -25.65
N ARG A 428 11.07 -2.51 -25.20
CA ARG A 428 12.53 -2.36 -25.31
C ARG A 428 13.18 -2.31 -23.95
N GLN A 429 14.46 -2.66 -23.91
CA GLN A 429 15.28 -2.51 -22.71
C GLN A 429 15.59 -1.03 -22.52
N ASN A 430 15.27 -0.49 -21.34
CA ASN A 430 15.63 0.87 -20.99
C ASN A 430 17.02 0.90 -20.33
N LEU A 431 17.81 1.94 -20.61
CA LEU A 431 19.15 2.12 -20.06
C LEU A 431 19.09 2.20 -18.53
N VAL A 432 18.12 2.99 -18.05
CA VAL A 432 17.69 3.06 -16.66
C VAL A 432 16.19 3.27 -16.64
N GLU A 433 15.51 2.36 -15.95
CA GLU A 433 14.11 2.52 -15.60
C GLU A 433 13.86 1.77 -14.29
N GLY A 434 13.40 2.48 -13.28
CA GLY A 434 13.31 1.93 -11.93
C GLY A 434 14.67 1.78 -11.24
N LEU A 435 14.79 0.82 -10.32
CA LEU A 435 15.93 0.74 -9.39
C LEU A 435 17.11 -0.14 -9.81
N TYR A 436 16.96 -1.00 -10.82
CA TYR A 436 17.91 -2.09 -11.05
C TYR A 436 18.49 -2.05 -12.47
N PRO A 437 19.61 -1.33 -12.71
CA PRO A 437 20.37 -1.53 -13.93
C PRO A 437 20.92 -2.97 -13.94
N PRO A 438 20.84 -3.70 -15.07
CA PRO A 438 21.39 -5.05 -15.14
C PRO A 438 22.91 -5.05 -14.97
N ASN A 439 23.45 -6.08 -14.29
CA ASN A 439 24.87 -6.43 -14.22
C ASN A 439 25.83 -5.40 -13.58
N SER A 440 25.50 -4.81 -12.41
CA SER A 440 26.44 -3.93 -11.68
C SER A 440 26.73 -4.39 -10.25
N GLU A 441 27.99 -4.30 -9.83
CA GLU A 441 28.43 -4.59 -8.44
C GLU A 441 27.90 -3.57 -7.41
N SER A 442 27.63 -2.32 -7.83
CA SER A 442 27.02 -1.28 -7.01
C SER A 442 25.83 -0.64 -7.73
N GLN A 443 24.65 -1.26 -7.59
CA GLN A 443 23.41 -0.91 -8.31
C GLN A 443 23.00 0.56 -8.16
N ASN A 444 23.13 1.14 -6.96
CA ASN A 444 22.74 2.53 -6.72
C ASN A 444 23.70 3.54 -7.39
N LYS A 445 25.02 3.30 -7.35
CA LYS A 445 26.01 4.21 -7.98
C LYS A 445 25.91 4.18 -9.50
N GLU A 446 25.76 2.98 -10.06
CA GLU A 446 25.62 2.81 -11.51
C GLU A 446 24.31 3.38 -12.03
N ARG A 447 23.21 3.21 -11.29
CA ARG A 447 21.93 3.87 -11.59
C ARG A 447 22.08 5.39 -11.61
N ASP A 448 22.64 5.97 -10.54
CA ASP A 448 22.81 7.42 -10.43
C ASP A 448 23.69 7.97 -11.56
N ARG A 449 24.75 7.25 -11.95
CA ARG A 449 25.62 7.60 -13.08
C ARG A 449 24.89 7.58 -14.42
N ARG A 450 24.19 6.49 -14.73
CA ARG A 450 23.44 6.41 -15.99
C ARG A 450 22.33 7.44 -16.04
N MET A 451 21.69 7.71 -14.90
CA MET A 451 20.69 8.77 -14.77
C MET A 451 21.26 10.14 -15.09
N SER A 452 22.40 10.49 -14.49
CA SER A 452 23.04 11.79 -14.72
C SER A 452 23.45 11.97 -16.18
N ILE A 453 23.85 10.90 -16.87
CA ILE A 453 24.17 10.94 -18.30
C ILE A 453 22.91 11.23 -19.12
N ILE A 454 21.79 10.57 -18.83
CA ILE A 454 20.53 10.78 -19.57
C ILE A 454 20.01 12.21 -19.36
N ILE A 455 19.93 12.66 -18.11
CA ILE A 455 19.49 14.02 -17.77
C ILE A 455 20.44 15.05 -18.38
N GLY A 456 21.74 14.85 -18.22
CA GLY A 456 22.77 15.71 -18.80
C GLY A 456 22.64 15.82 -20.32
N PHE A 457 22.40 14.71 -21.02
CA PHE A 457 22.17 14.73 -22.47
C PHE A 457 20.89 15.48 -22.85
N VAL A 458 19.78 15.20 -22.18
CA VAL A 458 18.48 15.78 -22.57
C VAL A 458 18.43 17.28 -22.30
N ASP A 459 18.98 17.74 -21.17
CA ASP A 459 18.93 19.16 -20.77
C ASP A 459 20.09 19.99 -21.33
N ASN A 460 21.28 19.39 -21.50
CA ASN A 460 22.46 20.08 -22.01
C ASN A 460 23.28 19.13 -22.92
N PRO A 461 22.81 18.88 -24.15
CA PRO A 461 23.42 17.91 -25.04
C PRO A 461 24.87 18.30 -25.38
N SER A 462 25.77 17.33 -25.31
CA SER A 462 27.20 17.48 -25.57
C SER A 462 27.77 16.19 -26.18
N ASP A 463 28.92 16.28 -26.85
CA ASP A 463 29.62 15.10 -27.37
C ASP A 463 29.92 14.09 -26.25
N GLU A 464 30.33 14.56 -25.07
CA GLU A 464 30.62 13.71 -23.91
C GLU A 464 29.39 12.90 -23.47
N ASN A 465 28.24 13.56 -23.32
CA ASN A 465 27.00 12.90 -22.89
C ASN A 465 26.47 11.94 -23.96
N ARG A 466 26.56 12.34 -25.24
CA ARG A 466 26.21 11.49 -26.39
C ARG A 466 27.07 10.24 -26.43
N ASP A 467 28.39 10.39 -26.38
CA ASP A 467 29.34 9.28 -26.47
C ASP A 467 29.17 8.31 -25.30
N ALA A 468 28.86 8.85 -24.11
CA ALA A 468 28.51 8.03 -22.95
C ALA A 468 27.25 7.20 -23.18
N LEU A 469 26.18 7.76 -23.76
CA LEU A 469 24.97 7.02 -24.11
C LEU A 469 25.23 5.95 -25.18
N VAL A 470 25.98 6.29 -26.24
CA VAL A 470 26.37 5.36 -27.31
C VAL A 470 27.22 4.21 -26.76
N ALA A 471 28.13 4.48 -25.81
CA ALA A 471 28.93 3.46 -25.15
C ALA A 471 28.08 2.44 -24.35
N TYR A 472 26.91 2.86 -23.87
CA TYR A 472 25.92 1.95 -23.27
C TYR A 472 25.02 1.23 -24.29
N GLY A 473 25.26 1.43 -25.59
CA GLY A 473 24.45 0.86 -26.66
C GLY A 473 23.09 1.54 -26.83
N VAL A 474 22.91 2.75 -26.28
CA VAL A 474 21.70 3.53 -26.51
C VAL A 474 21.73 4.06 -27.93
N LYS A 475 20.61 3.89 -28.64
CA LYS A 475 20.38 4.50 -29.95
C LYS A 475 19.26 5.53 -29.92
N TRP A 476 18.26 5.28 -29.08
CA TRP A 476 17.05 6.10 -28.98
C TRP A 476 16.94 6.75 -27.62
N VAL A 477 16.72 8.07 -27.60
CA VAL A 477 16.41 8.82 -26.39
C VAL A 477 14.99 9.37 -26.49
N ILE A 478 14.20 9.14 -25.46
CA ILE A 478 12.83 9.62 -25.31
C ILE A 478 12.91 10.84 -24.39
N ALA A 479 12.88 12.03 -24.98
CA ALA A 479 12.88 13.30 -24.27
C ALA A 479 11.44 13.70 -23.93
N ASP A 480 11.09 13.57 -22.66
CA ASP A 480 9.81 14.00 -22.09
C ASP A 480 9.84 15.51 -21.87
N ARG A 481 8.97 16.23 -22.61
CA ARG A 481 8.82 17.70 -22.56
C ARG A 481 8.23 18.18 -21.23
N ALA A 482 7.72 17.27 -20.41
CA ALA A 482 7.31 17.57 -19.04
C ALA A 482 8.47 17.90 -18.10
N ILE A 483 9.66 17.39 -18.42
CA ILE A 483 10.85 17.46 -17.56
C ILE A 483 11.89 18.40 -18.13
N THR A 484 11.99 18.47 -19.46
CA THR A 484 12.98 19.29 -20.14
C THR A 484 12.33 20.45 -20.89
N ASN A 485 13.01 21.60 -20.88
CA ASN A 485 12.68 22.74 -21.74
C ASN A 485 13.54 22.76 -23.01
N THR A 486 14.48 21.82 -23.16
CA THR A 486 15.32 21.72 -24.35
C THR A 486 14.45 21.33 -25.54
N GLY A 487 14.55 22.09 -26.63
CA GLY A 487 13.81 21.87 -27.87
C GLY A 487 14.70 21.51 -29.06
N ASP A 488 16.02 21.56 -28.91
CA ASP A 488 16.99 21.25 -29.95
C ASP A 488 18.13 20.40 -29.39
N TRP A 489 18.44 19.31 -30.10
CA TRP A 489 19.50 18.36 -29.76
C TRP A 489 20.54 18.21 -30.88
N GLN A 490 20.47 19.04 -31.93
CA GLN A 490 21.50 19.10 -32.95
C GLN A 490 22.80 19.71 -32.38
N PRO A 491 23.99 19.28 -32.84
CA PRO A 491 24.26 18.24 -33.84
C PRO A 491 24.28 16.80 -33.27
N PHE A 492 23.92 16.60 -32.00
CA PHE A 492 24.17 15.35 -31.27
C PHE A 492 23.11 14.27 -31.49
N ALA A 493 21.88 14.65 -31.83
CA ALA A 493 20.80 13.74 -32.17
C ALA A 493 19.82 14.34 -33.17
N THR A 494 19.14 13.46 -33.89
CA THR A 494 18.09 13.79 -34.85
C THR A 494 16.71 13.45 -34.29
N VAL A 495 15.81 14.44 -34.25
CA VAL A 495 14.40 14.20 -33.88
C VAL A 495 13.72 13.39 -34.98
N ARG A 496 13.20 12.21 -34.64
CA ARG A 496 12.48 11.32 -35.57
C ARG A 496 10.97 11.34 -35.42
N PHE A 497 10.49 11.71 -34.23
CA PHE A 497 9.08 11.87 -33.94
C PHE A 497 8.92 12.90 -32.83
N GLU A 498 7.88 13.72 -32.91
CA GLU A 498 7.46 14.55 -31.80
C GLU A 498 5.93 14.61 -31.70
N ASN A 499 5.47 14.82 -30.48
CA ASN A 499 4.09 15.19 -30.18
C ASN A 499 4.09 16.06 -28.90
N PRO A 500 2.92 16.48 -28.37
CA PRO A 500 2.88 17.31 -27.17
C PRO A 500 3.54 16.69 -25.92
N ALA A 501 3.62 15.36 -25.81
CA ALA A 501 4.24 14.70 -24.65
C ALA A 501 5.78 14.70 -24.72
N GLY A 502 6.37 14.63 -25.91
CA GLY A 502 7.81 14.49 -26.00
C GLY A 502 8.36 14.35 -27.41
N SER A 503 9.64 14.01 -27.47
CA SER A 503 10.40 13.83 -28.71
C SER A 503 11.20 12.53 -28.67
N ILE A 504 11.23 11.82 -29.79
CA ILE A 504 12.07 10.65 -30.00
C ILE A 504 13.32 11.09 -30.76
N LEU A 505 14.46 10.94 -30.10
CA LEU A 505 15.76 11.34 -30.60
C LEU A 505 16.54 10.09 -31.02
N GLU A 506 17.05 10.08 -32.25
CA GLU A 506 18.06 9.12 -32.68
C GLU A 506 19.45 9.75 -32.50
N LEU A 507 20.33 9.11 -31.72
CA LEU A 507 21.68 9.62 -31.50
C LEU A 507 22.48 9.61 -32.81
N ASN A 508 23.16 10.70 -33.11
CA ASN A 508 24.04 10.80 -34.27
C ASN A 508 25.41 10.20 -33.89
N PRO A 509 25.87 9.09 -34.50
CA PRO A 509 27.10 8.42 -34.10
C PRO A 509 28.37 9.24 -34.37
#